data_AF-A0A6V7IT46-F1
#
_entry.id   AF-A0A6V7IT46-F1
#
_cell.length_a   1.000
_cell.length_b   1.000
_cell.length_c   1.000
_cell.angle_alpha   90.00
_cell.angle_beta   90.00
_cell.angle_gamma   90.00
#
_symmetry.space_group_name_H-M   'P 1'
#
loop_
_entity.id
_entity.type
_entity.pdbx_description
1 polymer ?
#
loop_
_entity_poly.entity_id
_entity_poly.type
_entity_poly.pdbx_seq_one_letter_code
_entity_poly.pdbx_strand_id
1 'polypeptide(L)'
;YPERPIIFLSVCYLMVALVYVVGWLSNNNISCREPFPPPLGVNVQMVSTITQGTKHEWCTLLFMVLYFFGMASSIWWVILTLTWFLAAGLKWGHEAIEANSQYFHLAAWAAPAIKTVTILAMGKVE
;
A
#
# COMPACT_ATOMS: atom_id res chain seq x y z
N TYR A 1 4.54 11.85 -21.19
CA TYR A 1 4.49 12.70 -19.99
C TYR A 1 4.01 14.06 -20.44
N PRO A 2 2.76 14.42 -20.14
CA PRO A 2 2.32 14.47 -18.74
C PRO A 2 1.22 13.47 -18.33
N GLU A 3 0.54 12.76 -19.24
CA GLU A 3 -0.58 11.89 -18.83
C GLU A 3 -0.19 10.51 -18.29
N ARG A 4 1.00 10.00 -18.61
CA ARG A 4 1.43 8.64 -18.22
C ARG A 4 1.35 8.35 -16.70
N PRO A 5 1.74 9.27 -15.79
CA PRO A 5 1.56 9.10 -14.34
C PRO A 5 0.12 8.81 -13.90
N ILE A 6 -0.90 9.30 -14.62
CA ILE A 6 -2.32 9.08 -14.29
C ILE A 6 -2.65 7.60 -14.39
N ILE A 7 -2.14 6.90 -15.40
CA ILE A 7 -2.38 5.46 -15.62
C ILE A 7 -1.88 4.66 -14.41
N PHE A 8 -0.66 4.95 -13.94
CA PHE A 8 -0.08 4.26 -12.79
C PHE A 8 -0.81 4.60 -11.48
N LEU A 9 -1.23 5.84 -11.31
CA LEU A 9 -2.04 6.27 -10.18
C LEU A 9 -3.37 5.53 -10.14
N SER A 10 -4.07 5.40 -11.27
CA SER A 10 -5.31 4.62 -11.39
C SER A 10 -5.11 3.15 -11.03
N VAL A 11 -4.01 2.53 -11.49
CA VAL A 11 -3.67 1.13 -11.13
C VAL A 11 -3.42 0.99 -9.63
N CYS A 12 -2.72 1.94 -9.01
CA CYS A 12 -2.49 1.91 -7.56
C CYS A 12 -3.81 1.98 -6.77
N TYR A 13 -4.71 2.90 -7.15
CA TYR A 13 -6.01 3.01 -6.49
C TYR A 13 -6.92 1.81 -6.76
N LEU A 14 -6.84 1.18 -7.93
CA LEU A 14 -7.55 -0.07 -8.21
C LEU A 14 -7.12 -1.17 -7.23
N MET A 15 -5.81 -1.35 -7.03
CA MET A 15 -5.29 -2.36 -6.10
C MET A 15 -5.70 -2.06 -4.65
N VAL A 16 -5.65 -0.79 -4.24
CA VAL A 16 -6.14 -0.35 -2.92
C VAL A 16 -7.63 -0.67 -2.76
N ALA A 17 -8.45 -0.35 -3.75
CA ALA A 17 -9.88 -0.66 -3.73
C ALA A 17 -10.14 -2.16 -3.63
N LEU A 18 -9.39 -2.99 -4.37
CA LEU A 18 -9.49 -4.45 -4.28
C LEU A 18 -9.20 -4.97 -2.86
N VAL A 19 -8.18 -4.43 -2.18
CA VAL A 19 -7.91 -4.80 -0.78
C VAL A 19 -9.09 -4.48 0.13
N TYR A 20 -9.70 -3.30 -0.02
CA TYR A 20 -10.88 -2.95 0.77
C TYR A 20 -12.08 -3.85 0.46
N VAL A 21 -12.31 -4.22 -0.80
CA VAL A 21 -13.37 -5.16 -1.19
C VAL A 21 -13.13 -6.54 -0.58
N VAL A 22 -11.88 -7.05 -0.63
CA VAL A 22 -11.52 -8.34 -0.01
C VAL A 22 -11.69 -8.28 1.51
N GLY A 23 -11.26 -7.19 2.15
CA GLY A 23 -11.47 -6.98 3.58
C GLY A 23 -12.95 -6.98 3.96
N TRP A 24 -13.79 -6.33 3.16
CA TRP A 24 -15.24 -6.33 3.36
C TRP A 24 -15.84 -7.73 3.21
N LEU A 25 -15.47 -8.48 2.17
CA LEU A 25 -15.94 -9.85 1.93
C LEU A 25 -15.52 -10.81 3.05
N SER A 26 -14.34 -10.61 3.64
CA SER A 26 -13.79 -11.51 4.65
C SER A 26 -14.18 -11.17 6.09
N ASN A 27 -14.97 -10.11 6.30
CA ASN A 27 -15.40 -9.65 7.62
C ASN A 27 -14.21 -9.54 8.59
N ASN A 28 -14.30 -10.10 9.80
CA ASN A 28 -13.23 -10.07 10.80
C ASN A 28 -12.24 -11.25 10.68
N ASN A 29 -12.40 -12.15 9.71
CA ASN A 29 -11.62 -13.39 9.68
C ASN A 29 -10.13 -13.19 9.31
N ILE A 30 -9.81 -12.10 8.60
CA ILE A 30 -8.42 -11.79 8.23
C ILE A 30 -7.71 -11.03 9.35
N SER A 31 -8.39 -10.08 10.00
CA SER A 31 -7.79 -9.19 10.98
C SER A 31 -7.96 -9.65 12.43
N CYS A 32 -8.87 -10.57 12.74
CA CYS A 32 -9.09 -11.06 14.10
C CYS A 32 -8.65 -12.52 14.27
N ARG A 33 -8.07 -12.82 15.44
CA ARG A 33 -7.89 -14.19 15.91
C ARG A 33 -9.14 -14.69 16.63
N GLU A 34 -9.35 -16.00 16.55
CA GLU A 34 -10.30 -16.67 17.42
C GLU A 34 -9.94 -16.44 18.91
N PRO A 35 -10.94 -16.36 19.80
CA PRO A 35 -10.71 -16.17 21.22
C PRO A 35 -9.86 -17.30 21.80
N PHE A 36 -8.91 -16.98 22.68
CA PHE A 36 -8.13 -17.99 23.38
C PHE A 36 -9.04 -18.86 24.26
N PRO A 37 -8.75 -20.15 24.44
CA PRO A 37 -9.54 -21.01 25.30
C PRO A 37 -9.51 -20.48 26.75
N PRO A 38 -10.66 -20.45 27.45
CA PRO A 38 -10.71 -19.99 28.82
C PRO A 38 -9.89 -20.92 29.74
N PRO A 39 -9.26 -20.39 30.80
CA PRO A 39 -8.63 -21.21 31.82
C PRO A 39 -9.66 -22.16 32.46
N LEU A 40 -9.25 -23.41 32.70
CA LEU A 40 -10.09 -24.48 33.26
C LEU A 40 -10.86 -24.00 34.49
N GLY A 41 -12.19 -24.03 34.42
CA GLY A 41 -13.09 -23.74 35.54
C GLY A 41 -13.71 -22.34 35.56
N VAL A 42 -13.45 -21.47 34.57
CA VAL A 42 -14.05 -20.12 34.51
C VAL A 42 -14.83 -19.91 33.22
N ASN A 43 -16.13 -19.64 33.33
CA ASN A 43 -17.02 -19.30 32.20
C ASN A 43 -16.85 -17.80 31.85
N VAL A 44 -15.74 -17.44 31.21
CA VAL A 44 -15.49 -16.08 30.70
C VAL A 44 -15.61 -16.09 29.18
N GLN A 45 -16.41 -15.19 28.62
CA GLN A 45 -16.49 -14.98 27.18
C GLN A 45 -15.24 -14.23 26.72
N MET A 46 -14.31 -14.94 26.09
CA MET A 46 -13.05 -14.38 25.61
C MET A 46 -13.31 -13.54 24.35
N VAL A 47 -12.67 -12.37 24.24
CA VAL A 47 -12.86 -11.44 23.12
C VAL A 47 -11.86 -11.76 21.99
N SER A 48 -12.30 -11.64 20.74
CA SER A 48 -11.43 -11.74 19.56
C SER A 48 -10.42 -10.59 19.54
N THR A 49 -9.13 -10.89 19.41
CA THR A 49 -8.06 -9.88 19.37
C THR A 49 -7.56 -9.65 17.95
N ILE A 50 -7.11 -8.43 17.64
CA ILE A 50 -6.54 -8.10 16.33
C ILE A 50 -5.21 -8.86 16.17
N THR A 51 -4.97 -9.37 14.96
CA THR A 51 -3.78 -10.13 14.60
C THR A 51 -2.55 -9.22 14.60
N GLN A 52 -1.85 -9.17 15.74
CA GLN A 52 -0.61 -8.40 15.81
C GLN A 52 0.56 -9.15 15.14
N GLY A 53 1.29 -8.43 14.29
CA GLY A 53 2.49 -8.88 13.60
C GLY A 53 2.22 -9.78 12.39
N THR A 54 3.28 -10.36 11.84
CA THR A 54 3.26 -11.16 10.59
C THR A 54 2.68 -12.57 10.73
N LYS A 55 2.00 -12.84 11.85
CA LYS A 55 1.57 -14.19 12.25
C LYS A 55 0.31 -14.68 11.52
N HIS A 56 -0.41 -13.80 10.81
CA HIS A 56 -1.45 -14.19 9.86
C HIS A 56 -1.02 -13.80 8.46
N GLU A 57 -0.86 -14.80 7.60
CA GLU A 57 -0.37 -14.65 6.23
C GLU A 57 -1.30 -13.71 5.43
N TRP A 58 -2.61 -13.94 5.49
CA TRP A 58 -3.61 -13.12 4.78
C TRP A 58 -3.62 -11.65 5.23
N CYS A 59 -3.53 -11.39 6.54
CA CYS A 59 -3.44 -10.03 7.08
C CYS A 59 -2.17 -9.33 6.55
N THR A 60 -1.05 -10.03 6.59
CA THR A 60 0.24 -9.51 6.12
C THR A 60 0.22 -9.23 4.62
N LEU A 61 -0.37 -10.12 3.81
CA LEU A 61 -0.49 -9.92 2.36
C LEU A 61 -1.37 -8.72 2.01
N LEU A 62 -2.54 -8.58 2.65
CA LEU A 62 -3.40 -7.41 2.42
C LEU A 62 -2.71 -6.12 2.85
N PHE A 63 -2.02 -6.13 4.00
CA PHE A 63 -1.22 -5.01 4.45
C PHE A 63 -0.12 -4.64 3.43
N MET A 64 0.64 -5.62 2.94
CA MET A 64 1.70 -5.39 1.95
C MET A 64 1.15 -4.70 0.69
N VAL A 65 0.04 -5.22 0.15
CA VAL A 65 -0.59 -4.66 -1.05
C VAL A 65 -1.10 -3.25 -0.77
N LEU A 66 -1.87 -3.05 0.31
CA LEU A 66 -2.43 -1.75 0.66
C LEU A 66 -1.34 -0.70 0.88
N TYR A 67 -0.32 -1.04 1.66
CA TYR A 67 0.77 -0.14 2.01
C TYR A 67 1.65 0.18 0.80
N PHE A 68 2.03 -0.82 0.01
CA PHE A 68 2.85 -0.62 -1.18
C PHE A 68 2.15 0.29 -2.20
N PHE A 69 0.91 -0.05 -2.59
CA PHE A 69 0.18 0.71 -3.60
C PHE A 69 -0.28 2.09 -3.10
N GLY A 70 -0.58 2.24 -1.80
CA GLY A 70 -0.88 3.54 -1.20
C GLY A 70 0.34 4.48 -1.15
N MET A 71 1.52 3.95 -0.84
CA MET A 71 2.75 4.75 -0.89
C MET A 71 3.16 5.05 -2.35
N ALA A 72 3.00 4.10 -3.26
CA ALA A 72 3.27 4.29 -4.69
C ALA A 72 2.35 5.35 -5.31
N SER A 73 1.05 5.35 -5.00
CA SER A 73 0.11 6.36 -5.51
C SER A 73 0.50 7.77 -5.07
N SER A 74 0.94 7.92 -3.81
CA SER A 74 1.43 9.19 -3.27
C SER A 74 2.64 9.72 -4.05
N ILE A 75 3.59 8.84 -4.42
CA ILE A 75 4.76 9.23 -5.21
C ILE A 75 4.38 9.53 -6.67
N TRP A 76 3.48 8.75 -7.26
CA TRP A 76 2.97 9.03 -8.61
C TRP A 76 2.25 10.38 -8.70
N TRP A 77 1.53 10.77 -7.65
CA TRP A 77 0.93 12.10 -7.55
C TRP A 77 2.00 13.22 -7.49
N VAL A 78 3.08 13.02 -6.73
CA VAL A 78 4.23 13.95 -6.71
C VAL A 78 4.90 14.03 -8.10
N ILE A 79 5.07 12.92 -8.80
CA ILE A 79 5.63 12.91 -10.17
C ILE A 79 4.70 13.64 -11.14
N LEU A 80 3.38 13.45 -11.02
CA LEU A 80 2.40 14.15 -11.85
C LEU A 80 2.49 15.67 -11.66
N THR A 81 2.53 16.15 -10.41
CA THR A 81 2.64 17.59 -10.12
C THR A 81 3.99 18.16 -10.54
N LEU A 82 5.08 17.41 -10.37
CA LEU A 82 6.42 17.81 -10.84
C LEU A 82 6.48 17.91 -12.37
N THR A 83 5.95 16.92 -13.08
CA THR A 83 5.95 16.91 -14.56
C THR A 83 5.06 18.01 -15.12
N TRP A 84 3.94 18.32 -14.45
CA TRP A 84 3.12 19.49 -14.77
C TRP A 84 3.89 20.81 -14.56
N PHE A 85 4.61 20.96 -13.44
CA PHE A 85 5.45 22.12 -13.19
C PHE A 85 6.57 22.28 -14.22
N LEU A 86 7.25 21.20 -14.60
CA LEU A 86 8.30 21.22 -15.63
C LEU A 86 7.75 21.64 -17.00
N ALA A 87 6.58 21.13 -17.37
CA ALA A 87 5.94 21.44 -18.65
C ALA A 87 5.39 22.88 -18.68
N ALA A 88 4.65 23.31 -17.64
CA ALA A 88 3.98 24.61 -17.62
C ALA A 88 4.89 25.77 -17.17
N GLY A 89 5.70 25.54 -16.13
CA GLY A 89 6.56 26.57 -15.52
C GLY A 89 7.92 26.70 -16.21
N LEU A 90 8.58 25.57 -16.47
CA LEU A 90 9.93 25.54 -17.07
C LEU A 90 9.92 25.29 -18.59
N LYS A 91 8.74 25.11 -19.19
CA LYS A 91 8.51 24.92 -20.63
C LYS A 91 9.34 23.76 -21.22
N TRP A 92 9.60 22.72 -20.44
CA TRP A 92 10.26 21.53 -20.94
C TRP A 92 9.42 20.86 -22.03
N GLY A 93 10.07 20.45 -23.12
CA GLY A 93 9.45 19.63 -24.15
C GLY A 93 9.11 18.23 -23.63
N HIS A 94 8.11 17.60 -24.24
CA HIS A 94 7.69 16.24 -23.88
C HIS A 94 8.86 15.23 -23.93
N GLU A 95 9.75 15.38 -24.92
CA GLU A 95 10.93 14.53 -25.12
C GLU A 95 11.94 14.64 -23.95
N ALA A 96 12.15 15.84 -23.41
CA ALA A 96 13.05 16.06 -22.27
C ALA A 96 12.51 15.41 -20.99
N ILE A 97 11.20 15.45 -20.76
CA ILE A 97 10.58 14.82 -19.59
C ILE A 97 10.57 13.29 -19.75
N GLU A 98 10.32 12.80 -20.96
CA GLU A 98 10.27 11.37 -21.26
C GLU A 98 11.64 10.70 -21.15
N ALA A 99 12.72 11.41 -21.49
CA ALA A 99 14.10 10.95 -21.27
C ALA A 99 14.39 10.63 -19.79
N ASN A 100 13.74 11.32 -18.86
CA ASN A 100 13.90 11.11 -17.41
C ASN A 100 12.91 10.09 -16.82
N SER A 101 12.02 9.51 -17.64
CA SER A 101 10.95 8.60 -17.18
C SER A 101 11.46 7.43 -16.32
N GLN A 102 12.62 6.87 -16.66
CA GLN A 102 13.22 5.76 -15.94
C GLN A 102 13.48 6.08 -14.47
N TYR A 103 13.95 7.29 -14.16
CA TYR A 103 14.17 7.75 -12.79
C TYR A 103 12.86 7.91 -12.02
N PHE A 104 11.81 8.41 -12.68
CA PHE A 104 10.49 8.53 -12.06
C PHE A 104 9.91 7.16 -11.70
N HIS A 105 10.01 6.20 -12.60
CA HIS A 105 9.61 4.82 -12.34
C HIS A 105 10.41 4.18 -11.20
N LEU A 106 11.74 4.35 -11.21
CA LEU A 106 12.59 3.81 -10.16
C LEU A 106 12.22 4.38 -8.79
N ALA A 107 12.05 5.69 -8.68
CA ALA A 107 11.66 6.34 -7.43
C ALA A 107 10.26 5.91 -6.96
N ALA A 108 9.30 5.85 -7.89
CA ALA A 108 7.92 5.47 -7.60
C ALA A 108 7.77 4.03 -7.09
N TRP A 109 8.63 3.10 -7.52
CA TRP A 109 8.52 1.69 -7.14
C TRP A 109 9.51 1.28 -6.05
N ALA A 110 10.74 1.79 -6.07
CA ALA A 110 11.76 1.41 -5.10
C ALA A 110 11.46 2.00 -3.71
N ALA A 111 11.00 3.26 -3.61
CA ALA A 111 10.75 3.87 -2.31
C ALA A 111 9.60 3.20 -1.53
N PRO A 112 8.45 2.85 -2.13
CA PRO A 112 7.42 2.06 -1.46
C PRO A 112 7.91 0.66 -1.11
N ALA A 113 8.68 0.00 -1.98
CA ALA A 113 9.24 -1.32 -1.70
C ALA A 113 10.11 -1.30 -0.44
N ILE A 114 11.05 -0.35 -0.35
CA ILE A 114 11.92 -0.18 0.82
C ILE A 114 11.10 0.03 2.08
N LYS A 115 10.11 0.95 2.07
CA LYS A 115 9.27 1.21 3.25
C LYS A 115 8.47 -0.03 3.67
N THR A 116 7.92 -0.77 2.70
CA THR A 116 7.15 -1.99 2.97
C THR A 116 8.03 -3.05 3.64
N VAL A 117 9.23 -3.29 3.08
CA VAL A 117 10.21 -4.22 3.65
C VAL A 117 10.62 -3.82 5.06
N THR A 118 10.86 -2.52 5.30
CA THR A 118 11.22 -2.02 6.64
C THR A 118 10.13 -2.28 7.66
N ILE A 119 8.85 -2.03 7.35
CA ILE A 119 7.75 -2.28 8.30
C ILE A 119 7.61 -3.78 8.59
N LEU A 120 7.73 -4.62 7.56
CA LEU A 120 7.70 -6.06 7.72
C LEU A 120 8.84 -6.57 8.60
N ALA A 121 10.05 -6.07 8.38
CA ALA A 121 11.22 -6.42 9.19
C ALA A 121 11.07 -6.00 10.65
N MET A 122 10.39 -4.88 10.91
CA MET A 122 10.07 -4.43 12.28
C MET A 122 8.90 -5.21 12.92
N GLY A 123 8.20 -6.06 12.17
CA GLY A 123 7.06 -6.84 12.67
C GLY A 123 5.87 -5.99 13.11
N LYS A 124 5.80 -4.71 12.71
CA LYS A 124 4.76 -3.76 13.09
C LYS A 124 3.62 -3.73 12.06
N VAL A 125 3.04 -4.90 11.82
CA VAL A 125 1.83 -5.05 11.02
C VAL A 125 0.66 -5.21 11.99
N GLU A 126 -0.36 -4.36 11.83
CA GLU A 126 -1.58 -4.31 12.64
C GLU A 126 -2.80 -4.14 11.73
#